data_AF-B6AZP0-F1
#
_entry.id   AF-B6AZP0-F1
#
_cell.length_a   1.000
_cell.length_b   1.000
_cell.length_c   1.000
_cell.angle_alpha   90.00
_cell.angle_beta   90.00
_cell.angle_gamma   90.00
#
_symmetry.space_group_name_H-M   'P 1'
#
loop_
_entity.id
_entity.type
_entity.pdbx_description
1 polymer ?
#
loop_
_entity_poly.entity_id
_entity_poly.type
_entity_poly.pdbx_seq_one_letter_code
_entity_poly.pdbx_strand_id
1 'polypeptide(L)'
;MNLMGSDGWEYQRADTLPSEERAGIASKTTVFRNVLVFRRPIETDVEAFEPKLLDAPNEEPELDSEDTETDELASDPAQPSDPDATVQNEDPDDH
;
A
#
# COMPACT_ATOMS: atom_id res chain seq x y z
N MET A 1 0.77 16.39 30.68
CA MET A 1 1.36 15.14 30.18
C MET A 1 0.26 14.07 30.26
N ASN A 2 0.09 13.20 29.25
CA ASN A 2 -1.03 12.25 29.23
C ASN A 2 -0.91 11.28 30.43
N LEU A 3 -1.98 11.17 31.23
CA LEU A 3 -2.03 10.34 32.45
C LEU A 3 -1.72 8.87 32.17
N MET A 4 -2.03 8.37 30.98
CA MET A 4 -1.71 6.99 30.59
C MET A 4 -0.19 6.77 30.51
N GLY A 5 0.58 7.76 30.08
CA GLY A 5 2.04 7.68 30.02
C GLY A 5 2.70 7.57 31.41
N SER A 6 2.07 8.12 32.45
CA SER A 6 2.53 7.94 33.83
C SER A 6 2.22 6.55 34.41
N ASP A 7 1.23 5.84 33.87
CA ASP A 7 0.82 4.50 34.31
C ASP A 7 1.61 3.36 33.61
N GLY A 8 2.77 3.69 33.03
CA GLY A 8 3.66 2.74 32.35
C GLY A 8 3.23 2.36 30.94
N TRP A 9 2.34 3.13 30.31
CA TRP A 9 1.96 2.93 28.91
C TRP A 9 2.91 3.67 27.96
N GLU A 10 3.46 2.95 26.98
CA GLU A 10 4.28 3.48 25.89
C GLU A 10 3.38 3.88 24.71
N TYR A 11 3.58 5.10 24.21
CA TYR A 11 2.86 5.60 23.04
C TYR A 11 3.37 4.96 21.75
N GLN A 12 2.45 4.44 20.93
CA GLN A 12 2.78 3.82 19.65
C GLN A 12 2.45 4.71 18.46
N ARG A 13 1.21 5.21 18.39
CA ARG A 13 0.73 6.02 17.25
C ARG A 13 -0.55 6.78 17.55
N ALA A 14 -0.89 7.69 16.66
CA ALA A 14 -2.16 8.40 16.62
C ALA A 14 -2.80 8.18 15.25
N ASP A 15 -4.05 7.73 15.24
CA ASP A 15 -4.83 7.51 14.04
C ASP A 15 -6.01 8.48 14.01
N THR A 16 -6.33 9.05 12.86
CA THR A 16 -7.55 9.86 12.68
C THR A 16 -8.53 9.07 11.83
N LEU A 17 -9.64 8.65 12.43
CA LEU A 17 -10.60 7.76 11.79
C LEU A 17 -11.96 8.44 11.61
N PRO A 18 -12.66 8.17 10.49
CA PRO A 18 -14.04 8.59 10.34
C PRO A 18 -14.95 7.78 11.28
N SER A 19 -15.89 8.46 11.92
CA SER A 19 -16.90 7.89 12.81
C SER A 19 -18.28 8.35 12.34
N GLU A 20 -19.16 7.41 12.04
CA GLU A 20 -20.55 7.73 11.72
C GLU A 20 -21.35 7.99 13.00
N GLU A 21 -22.00 9.15 13.07
CA GLU A 21 -22.87 9.53 14.18
C GLU A 21 -24.25 9.91 13.67
N ARG A 22 -25.28 9.65 14.49
CA ARG A 22 -26.64 10.04 14.15
C ARG A 22 -26.79 11.55 14.30
N ALA A 23 -27.07 12.23 13.20
CA ALA A 23 -27.44 13.63 13.20
C ALA A 23 -28.98 13.73 13.12
N GLY A 24 -29.64 13.86 14.27
CA GLY A 24 -31.10 14.02 14.32
C GLY A 24 -31.93 12.77 13.96
N ILE A 25 -33.16 12.98 13.48
CA ILE A 25 -34.18 11.92 13.34
C ILE A 25 -33.86 10.97 12.17
N ALA A 26 -33.30 11.48 11.06
CA ALA A 26 -33.11 10.72 9.83
C ALA A 26 -31.74 10.89 9.14
N SER A 27 -30.81 11.68 9.69
CA SER A 27 -29.50 11.88 9.05
C SER A 27 -28.35 11.27 9.84
N LYS A 28 -27.26 10.97 9.11
CA LYS A 28 -25.98 10.54 9.65
C LYS A 28 -24.92 11.55 9.22
N THR A 29 -23.91 11.74 10.06
CA THR A 29 -22.76 12.59 9.77
C THR A 29 -21.47 11.84 10.05
N THR A 30 -20.46 12.05 9.23
CA THR A 30 -19.11 11.54 9.45
C THR A 30 -18.30 12.56 10.24
N VAL A 31 -17.85 12.17 11.43
CA VAL A 31 -16.98 12.97 12.30
C VAL A 31 -15.61 12.29 12.36
N PHE A 32 -14.53 13.05 12.17
CA PHE A 32 -13.18 12.52 12.32
C PHE A 32 -12.75 12.56 13.78
N ARG A 33 -12.37 11.41 14.34
CA ARG A 33 -11.94 11.25 15.74
C ARG A 33 -10.49 10.79 15.77
N ASN A 34 -9.71 11.36 16.70
CA ASN A 34 -8.33 10.95 16.94
C ASN A 34 -8.30 9.83 17.98
N VAL A 35 -7.65 8.72 17.65
CA VAL A 35 -7.42 7.56 18.51
C VAL A 35 -5.93 7.49 18.79
N LEU A 36 -5.57 7.34 20.07
CA LEU A 36 -4.18 7.18 20.51
C LEU A 36 -3.96 5.73 20.92
N VAL A 37 -2.93 5.09 20.36
CA VAL A 37 -2.61 3.69 20.64
C VAL A 37 -1.42 3.64 21.58
N PHE A 38 -1.57 2.87 22.64
CA PHE A 38 -0.54 2.64 23.63
C PHE A 38 -0.34 1.14 23.83
N ARG A 39 0.87 0.75 24.22
CA ARG A 39 1.18 -0.59 24.71
C ARG A 39 1.72 -0.51 26.13
N ARG A 40 1.50 -1.54 26.92
CA ARG A 40 2.13 -1.68 28.24
C ARG A 40 2.62 -3.12 28.38
N PRO A 41 3.87 -3.35 28.83
CA PRO A 41 4.31 -4.70 29.16
C PRO A 41 3.46 -5.23 30.32
N ILE A 42 2.93 -6.43 30.14
CA ILE A 42 2.31 -7.18 31.23
C ILE A 42 3.45 -7.98 31.87
N GLU A 43 3.57 -7.93 33.20
CA GLU A 43 4.63 -8.65 33.94
C GLU A 43 4.48 -10.18 33.88
N THR A 44 3.38 -10.67 33.30
CA THR A 44 3.20 -12.08 32.98
C THR A 44 4.08 -12.44 31.79
N ASP A 45 4.98 -13.35 32.08
CA ASP A 45 5.98 -14.00 31.24
C ASP A 45 5.77 -13.92 29.72
N VAL A 46 6.58 -13.10 29.07
CA VAL A 46 6.69 -13.04 27.61
C VAL A 46 7.16 -14.40 27.06
N GLU A 47 7.79 -15.24 27.89
CA GLU A 47 8.17 -16.61 27.52
C GLU A 47 6.96 -17.55 27.39
N ALA A 48 5.80 -17.21 27.98
CA ALA A 48 4.54 -17.95 27.80
C ALA A 48 3.78 -17.58 26.52
N PHE A 49 4.23 -16.55 25.78
CA PHE A 49 3.68 -16.24 24.47
C PHE A 49 4.24 -17.23 23.45
N GLU A 50 3.51 -18.32 23.19
CA GLU A 50 3.80 -19.29 22.13
C GLU A 50 3.02 -18.91 20.84
N PRO A 51 3.58 -18.08 19.93
CA PRO A 51 2.90 -17.73 18.70
C PRO A 51 2.68 -19.00 17.88
N LYS A 52 1.41 -19.31 17.57
CA LYS A 52 1.07 -20.42 16.68
C LYS A 52 1.55 -20.08 15.28
N LEU A 53 2.49 -20.89 14.77
CA LEU A 53 2.88 -20.86 13.37
C LEU A 53 1.68 -21.30 12.53
N LEU A 54 1.22 -20.42 11.65
CA LEU A 54 0.17 -20.75 10.69
C LEU A 54 0.77 -21.66 9.63
N ASP A 55 0.02 -22.66 9.19
CA ASP A 55 0.42 -23.50 8.07
C ASP A 55 0.67 -22.62 6.84
N ALA A 56 1.71 -22.95 6.07
CA ALA A 56 1.95 -22.28 4.81
C ALA A 56 0.70 -22.42 3.94
N PRO A 57 0.28 -21.36 3.21
CA PRO A 57 -0.77 -21.49 2.23
C PRO A 57 -0.44 -22.68 1.32
N ASN A 58 -1.40 -23.58 1.13
CA ASN A 58 -1.24 -24.73 0.25
C ASN A 58 -0.83 -24.22 -1.13
N GLU A 59 0.24 -24.79 -1.69
CA GLU A 59 0.70 -24.49 -3.04
C GLU A 59 -0.51 -24.44 -3.96
N GLU A 60 -0.83 -23.24 -4.45
CA GLU A 60 -1.72 -23.06 -5.59
C GLU A 60 -1.17 -23.94 -6.72
N PRO A 61 -2.04 -24.60 -7.50
CA PRO A 61 -1.59 -25.50 -8.55
C PRO A 61 -0.54 -24.78 -9.39
N GLU A 62 0.63 -25.41 -9.57
CA GLU A 62 1.65 -24.92 -10.48
C GLU A 62 0.94 -24.59 -11.78
N LEU A 63 0.95 -23.31 -12.15
CA LEU A 63 0.41 -22.88 -13.43
C LEU A 63 1.11 -23.74 -14.47
N ASP A 64 0.33 -24.62 -15.08
CA ASP A 64 0.77 -25.53 -16.12
C ASP A 64 1.60 -24.70 -17.10
N SER A 65 2.90 -25.01 -17.12
CA SER A 65 3.84 -24.40 -18.04
C SER A 65 3.60 -25.03 -19.40
N GLU A 66 2.45 -24.73 -19.99
CA GLU A 66 2.11 -25.16 -21.34
C GLU A 66 2.30 -23.98 -22.30
N ASP A 67 3.35 -24.14 -23.11
CA ASP A 67 3.60 -23.48 -24.39
C ASP A 67 3.65 -21.95 -24.42
N THR A 68 4.85 -21.40 -24.23
CA THR A 68 5.32 -20.37 -25.16
C THR A 68 6.32 -21.03 -26.10
N GLU A 69 5.76 -21.56 -27.18
CA GLU A 69 6.44 -21.86 -28.43
C GLU A 69 7.45 -20.73 -28.70
N THR A 70 8.72 -21.11 -28.76
CA THR A 70 9.81 -20.23 -29.17
C THR A 70 9.56 -19.92 -30.65
N ASP A 71 8.85 -18.83 -30.92
CA ASP A 71 8.78 -18.28 -32.27
C ASP A 71 10.15 -17.66 -32.57
N GLU A 72 11.00 -18.49 -33.19
CA GLU A 72 12.30 -18.14 -33.73
C GLU A 72 12.14 -17.11 -34.85
N LEU A 73 11.90 -15.84 -34.50
CA LEU A 73 12.10 -14.73 -35.42
C LEU A 73 13.60 -14.45 -35.56
N ALA A 74 14.17 -15.20 -36.51
CA ALA A 74 15.14 -14.75 -37.49
C ALA A 74 16.08 -13.63 -37.05
N SER A 75 17.33 -14.02 -36.84
CA SER A 75 18.46 -13.11 -36.96
C SER A 75 18.47 -12.48 -38.35
N ASP A 76 18.41 -11.14 -38.45
CA ASP A 76 19.20 -10.42 -39.45
C ASP A 76 19.56 -8.99 -38.95
N PRO A 77 20.84 -8.57 -39.07
CA PRO A 77 21.34 -7.33 -38.50
C PRO A 77 21.39 -6.20 -39.54
N ALA A 78 20.72 -5.08 -39.31
CA ALA A 78 20.93 -3.86 -40.10
C ALA A 78 20.62 -2.60 -39.28
N GLN A 79 21.66 -2.01 -38.69
CA GLN A 79 22.19 -0.67 -38.99
C GLN A 79 21.47 0.53 -38.34
N PRO A 80 22.17 1.40 -37.58
CA PRO A 80 21.63 2.66 -37.13
C PRO A 80 21.63 3.68 -38.27
N SER A 81 20.56 4.46 -38.41
CA SER A 81 20.53 5.63 -39.28
C SER A 81 19.58 6.68 -38.70
N ASP A 82 20.16 7.70 -38.07
CA ASP A 82 19.66 9.09 -38.09
C ASP A 82 19.31 9.48 -39.56
N PRO A 83 18.46 10.51 -39.86
CA PRO A 83 18.38 11.80 -39.15
C PRO A 83 16.99 12.50 -39.15
N ASP A 84 16.94 13.63 -38.44
CA ASP A 84 16.27 14.90 -38.81
C ASP A 84 15.01 14.84 -39.72
N ALA A 85 13.83 15.11 -39.14
CA ALA A 85 12.67 15.60 -39.86
C ALA A 85 11.86 16.55 -38.98
N THR A 86 12.20 17.83 -39.10
CA THR A 86 11.36 19.02 -38.87
C THR A 86 9.84 18.77 -38.83
N VAL A 87 9.21 19.05 -37.69
CA VAL A 87 7.81 19.47 -37.65
C VAL A 87 7.80 20.99 -37.46
N GLN A 88 7.73 21.71 -38.59
CA GLN A 88 7.30 23.10 -38.60
C GLN A 88 5.82 23.13 -38.19
N ASN A 89 5.54 23.68 -37.01
CA ASN A 89 4.25 24.33 -36.77
C ASN A 89 4.56 25.81 -36.69
N GLU A 90 4.20 26.53 -37.76
CA GLU A 90 4.24 27.98 -37.82
C GLU A 90 3.13 28.52 -36.91
N ASP A 91 3.52 29.19 -35.83
CA ASP A 91 2.64 30.08 -35.05
C ASP A 91 2.67 31.46 -35.76
N PRO A 92 1.55 31.97 -36.28
CA PRO A 92 1.42 33.39 -36.54
C PRO A 92 0.94 34.08 -35.25
N ASP A 93 1.72 35.05 -34.78
CA ASP A 93 1.28 36.38 -34.27
C ASP A 93 2.12 36.86 -33.07
N ASP A 94 3.12 37.71 -33.36
CA ASP A 94 3.47 38.87 -32.54
C ASP A 94 4.12 39.95 -33.43
N HIS A 95 3.30 40.88 -33.96
CA HIS A 95 3.59 42.33 -33.99
C HIS A 95 2.40 43.19 -34.47
#